data_AF-A0A529XFK8-F1
#
_entry.id   AF-A0A529XFK8-F1
#
_cell.length_a   1.000
_cell.length_b   1.000
_cell.length_c   1.000
_cell.angle_alpha   90.00
_cell.angle_beta   90.00
_cell.angle_gamma   90.00
#
_symmetry.space_group_name_H-M   'P 1'
#
loop_
_entity.id
_entity.type
_entity.pdbx_description
1 polymer ?
#
loop_
_entity_poly.entity_id
_entity_poly.type
_entity_poly.pdbx_seq_one_letter_code
_entity_poly.pdbx_strand_id
1 'polypeptide(L)'
;VRTPDVLISEDAHLVAMPIGGGELAVNRERSNEFTTDNWKRALKAEAIVPPETFAKDALDIVDPVDLPPGSPFYCTGDLCIGRHPSGAIVALAENRDSARPACGFADLIVINDATAYNPCWDQRVLVVTKRQLARDGSAAVFFDPQSATARAAIQYAVEKPYRPWHEQ
;
A
#
# COMPACT_ATOMS: atom_id res chain seq x y z
N VAL A 1 -21.37 2.72 2.44
CA VAL A 1 -19.98 2.94 1.98
C VAL A 1 -19.16 1.75 2.46
N ARG A 2 -18.41 1.09 1.58
CA ARG A 2 -17.53 -0.02 1.94
C ARG A 2 -16.26 0.54 2.59
N THR A 3 -15.81 -0.03 3.70
CA THR A 3 -14.53 0.35 4.31
C THR A 3 -13.38 -0.09 3.40
N PRO A 4 -12.41 0.78 3.10
CA PRO A 4 -11.25 0.39 2.30
C PRO A 4 -10.31 -0.54 3.06
N ASP A 5 -9.64 -1.42 2.31
CA ASP A 5 -8.68 -2.38 2.81
C ASP A 5 -7.26 -1.78 2.86
N VAL A 6 -6.96 -0.78 2.02
CA VAL A 6 -5.71 -0.01 2.08
C VAL A 6 -5.98 1.46 1.75
N LEU A 7 -5.32 2.38 2.45
CA LEU A 7 -5.26 3.81 2.13
C LEU A 7 -3.85 4.19 1.68
N ILE A 8 -3.75 5.00 0.63
CA ILE A 8 -2.49 5.47 0.05
C ILE A 8 -2.51 7.00 -0.01
N SER A 9 -1.46 7.65 0.48
CA SER A 9 -1.32 9.10 0.42
C SER A 9 -1.07 9.59 -1.01
N GLU A 10 -1.48 10.82 -1.29
CA GLU A 10 -1.27 11.49 -2.59
C GLU A 10 0.20 11.56 -3.03
N ASP A 11 1.13 11.59 -2.08
CA ASP A 11 2.57 11.67 -2.34
C ASP A 11 3.27 10.30 -2.40
N ALA A 12 2.51 9.21 -2.30
CA ALA A 12 2.96 7.81 -2.26
C ALA A 12 3.87 7.43 -1.08
N HIS A 13 4.12 8.33 -0.14
CA HIS A 13 5.03 8.07 0.97
C HIS A 13 4.39 7.27 2.12
N LEU A 14 3.06 7.34 2.25
CA LEU A 14 2.34 6.73 3.35
C LEU A 14 1.26 5.77 2.81
N VAL A 15 1.32 4.54 3.29
CA VAL A 15 0.30 3.52 3.08
C VAL A 15 -0.12 3.00 4.45
N ALA A 16 -1.42 2.80 4.62
CA ALA A 16 -1.98 2.22 5.82
C ALA A 16 -2.98 1.12 5.50
N MET A 17 -2.97 0.04 6.29
CA MET A 17 -3.93 -1.06 6.17
C MET A 17 -4.32 -1.60 7.56
N PRO A 18 -5.59 -1.94 7.80
CA PRO A 18 -5.98 -2.60 9.03
C PRO A 18 -5.40 -4.01 9.07
N ILE A 19 -4.89 -4.42 10.22
CA ILE A 19 -4.26 -5.75 10.40
C ILE A 19 -5.04 -6.67 11.34
N GLY A 20 -6.23 -6.25 11.76
CA GLY A 20 -7.03 -6.95 12.77
C GLY A 20 -6.85 -6.33 14.16
N GLY A 21 -7.65 -6.78 15.13
CA GLY A 21 -7.50 -6.34 16.53
C GLY A 21 -7.69 -4.84 16.81
N GLY A 22 -8.22 -4.06 15.85
CA GLY A 22 -8.28 -2.60 15.97
C GLY A 22 -6.95 -1.89 15.64
N GLU A 23 -6.01 -2.58 15.01
CA GLU A 23 -4.69 -2.04 14.67
C GLU A 23 -4.62 -1.60 13.21
N LEU A 24 -3.90 -0.49 12.97
CA LEU A 24 -3.62 0.06 11.64
C LEU A 24 -2.11 0.08 11.41
N ALA A 25 -1.63 -0.81 10.54
CA ALA A 25 -0.23 -0.82 10.14
C ALA A 25 0.08 0.35 9.20
N VAL A 26 1.23 0.97 9.37
CA VAL A 26 1.77 2.00 8.45
C VAL A 26 3.16 1.60 7.97
N ASN A 27 3.52 1.99 6.74
CA ASN A 27 4.80 1.61 6.13
C ASN A 27 6.01 2.40 6.62
N ARG A 28 5.83 3.36 7.54
CA ARG A 28 6.92 4.24 8.01
C ARG A 28 6.74 4.65 9.46
N GLU A 29 7.85 4.70 10.20
CA GLU A 29 7.87 5.08 11.61
C GLU A 29 7.46 6.55 11.82
N ARG A 30 8.08 7.46 11.07
CA ARG A 30 7.72 8.89 11.06
C ARG A 30 6.66 9.16 10.00
N SER A 31 5.40 9.05 10.41
CA SER A 31 4.24 9.39 9.60
C SER A 31 3.64 10.74 10.01
N ASN A 32 2.85 11.35 9.12
CA ASN A 32 2.14 12.58 9.44
C ASN A 32 1.00 12.26 10.41
N GLU A 33 1.10 12.74 11.66
CA GLU A 33 0.16 12.47 12.74
C GLU A 33 -1.28 12.89 12.39
N PHE A 34 -1.46 14.01 11.69
CA PHE A 34 -2.78 14.45 11.25
C PHE A 34 -3.41 13.46 10.25
N THR A 35 -2.62 12.95 9.30
CA THR A 35 -3.10 11.97 8.32
C THR A 35 -3.40 10.63 8.99
N THR A 36 -2.49 10.13 9.83
CA THR A 36 -2.70 8.85 10.51
C THR A 36 -3.88 8.89 11.47
N ASP A 37 -4.09 9.98 12.22
CA ASP A 37 -5.26 10.14 13.08
C ASP A 37 -6.58 10.17 12.31
N ASN A 38 -6.62 10.85 11.16
CA ASN A 38 -7.80 10.83 10.30
C ASN A 38 -8.09 9.41 9.79
N TRP A 39 -7.05 8.68 9.39
CA TRP A 39 -7.20 7.32 8.88
C TRP A 39 -7.58 6.31 9.97
N LYS A 40 -7.05 6.43 11.19
CA LYS A 40 -7.51 5.65 12.36
C LYS A 40 -9.01 5.79 12.55
N ARG A 41 -9.52 7.03 12.55
CA ARG A 41 -10.96 7.30 12.68
C ARG A 41 -11.75 6.70 11.52
N ALA A 42 -11.28 6.86 10.28
CA ALA A 42 -11.96 6.34 9.09
C ALA A 42 -12.03 4.79 9.07
N LEU A 43 -10.96 4.13 9.49
CA LEU A 43 -10.83 2.66 9.51
C LEU A 43 -11.22 2.02 10.84
N LYS A 44 -11.69 2.81 11.81
CA LYS A 44 -12.04 2.36 13.17
C LYS A 44 -10.89 1.62 13.88
N ALA A 45 -9.68 2.11 13.72
CA ALA A 45 -8.50 1.60 14.40
C ALA A 45 -8.19 2.42 15.66
N GLU A 46 -7.71 1.74 16.69
CA GLU A 46 -7.37 2.27 17.99
C GLU A 46 -5.87 2.54 18.13
N ALA A 47 -5.03 1.74 17.46
CA ALA A 47 -3.57 1.82 17.51
C ALA A 47 -2.94 1.91 16.12
N ILE A 48 -1.82 2.65 16.03
CA ILE A 48 -0.93 2.63 14.87
C ILE A 48 0.17 1.62 15.16
N VAL A 49 0.45 0.75 14.20
CA VAL A 49 1.58 -0.17 14.25
C VAL A 49 2.64 0.32 13.24
N PRO A 50 3.81 0.79 13.69
CA PRO A 50 4.90 1.20 12.81
C PRO A 50 5.51 -0.02 12.10
N PRO A 51 6.31 0.18 11.03
CA PRO A 51 6.97 -0.93 10.38
C PRO A 51 8.11 -1.48 11.24
N GLU A 52 8.42 -2.76 11.07
CA GLU A 52 9.66 -3.35 11.53
C GLU A 52 10.72 -3.17 10.43
N THR A 53 11.85 -2.53 10.76
CA THR A 53 12.93 -2.25 9.79
C THR A 53 14.11 -3.18 9.98
N PHE A 54 14.59 -3.76 8.89
CA PHE A 54 15.71 -4.70 8.86
C PHE A 54 16.84 -4.16 7.99
N ALA A 55 18.07 -4.62 8.26
CA ALA A 55 19.20 -4.37 7.37
C ALA A 55 18.95 -5.04 6.00
N LYS A 56 19.53 -4.49 4.92
CA LYS A 56 19.28 -4.94 3.54
C LYS A 56 19.47 -6.45 3.34
N ASP A 57 20.40 -7.05 4.08
CA ASP A 57 20.79 -8.47 3.97
C ASP A 57 20.15 -9.38 5.04
N ALA A 58 19.27 -8.83 5.88
CA ALA A 58 18.66 -9.58 6.99
C ALA A 58 17.33 -10.24 6.64
N LEU A 59 16.72 -9.90 5.49
CA LEU A 59 15.42 -10.45 5.06
C LEU A 59 15.52 -11.77 4.27
N ASP A 60 16.70 -12.36 4.15
CA ASP A 60 16.88 -13.73 3.61
C ASP A 60 16.17 -14.81 4.47
N ILE A 61 15.60 -14.44 5.63
CA ILE A 61 15.01 -15.36 6.61
C ILE A 61 13.47 -15.40 6.53
N VAL A 62 12.80 -14.44 5.87
CA VAL A 62 11.33 -14.43 5.75
C VAL A 62 10.94 -14.25 4.29
N ASP A 63 10.46 -15.34 3.66
CA ASP A 63 9.78 -15.23 2.38
C ASP A 63 8.52 -14.38 2.57
N PRO A 64 8.32 -13.29 1.81
CA PRO A 64 7.10 -12.48 1.83
C PRO A 64 5.79 -13.30 1.81
N VAL A 65 5.79 -14.47 1.20
CA VAL A 65 4.64 -15.37 1.11
C VAL A 65 4.31 -16.05 2.44
N ASP A 66 5.31 -16.20 3.32
CA ASP A 66 5.20 -16.87 4.63
C ASP A 66 4.73 -15.93 5.75
N LEU A 67 4.63 -14.62 5.48
CA LEU A 67 4.07 -13.66 6.45
C LEU A 67 2.64 -14.05 6.83
N PRO A 68 2.28 -14.20 8.12
CA PRO A 68 0.90 -14.47 8.51
C PRO A 68 -0.08 -13.38 8.03
N PRO A 69 -1.35 -13.71 7.73
CA PRO A 69 -2.38 -12.69 7.51
C PRO A 69 -2.51 -11.76 8.72
N GLY A 70 -2.54 -10.45 8.49
CA GLY A 70 -2.49 -9.45 9.56
C GLY A 70 -1.07 -9.07 10.00
N SER A 71 -0.03 -9.47 9.25
CA SER A 71 1.33 -8.99 9.48
C SER A 71 1.46 -7.48 9.19
N PRO A 72 2.13 -6.69 10.07
CA PRO A 72 2.44 -5.30 9.81
C PRO A 72 3.47 -5.17 8.66
N PHE A 73 3.95 -3.96 8.40
CA PHE A 73 4.96 -3.75 7.38
C PHE A 73 6.37 -4.15 7.88
N TYR A 74 7.04 -4.99 7.12
CA TYR A 74 8.46 -5.35 7.25
C TYR A 74 9.23 -4.63 6.14
N CYS A 75 10.16 -3.75 6.51
CA CYS A 75 10.91 -2.92 5.59
C CYS A 75 12.38 -3.32 5.53
N THR A 76 12.89 -3.55 4.32
CA THR A 76 14.32 -3.72 4.03
C THR A 76 14.75 -2.75 2.94
N GLY A 77 15.63 -1.83 3.28
CA GLY A 77 16.13 -0.84 2.33
C GLY A 77 15.02 -0.06 1.63
N ASP A 78 14.81 -0.36 0.35
CA ASP A 78 13.92 0.38 -0.56
C ASP A 78 12.60 -0.36 -0.85
N LEU A 79 12.27 -1.37 -0.04
CA LEU A 79 11.07 -2.21 -0.16
C LEU A 79 10.47 -2.49 1.23
N CYS A 80 9.18 -2.21 1.38
CA CYS A 80 8.37 -2.61 2.53
C CYS A 80 7.27 -3.58 2.09
N ILE A 81 6.99 -4.60 2.89
CA ILE A 81 5.98 -5.61 2.60
C ILE A 81 5.13 -5.84 3.84
N GLY A 82 3.81 -5.90 3.68
CA GLY A 82 2.90 -6.32 4.73
C GLY A 82 1.81 -7.24 4.17
N ARG A 83 1.08 -7.93 5.06
CA ARG A 83 -0.02 -8.83 4.65
C ARG A 83 -1.33 -8.45 5.33
N HIS A 84 -2.31 -8.07 4.53
CA HIS A 84 -3.66 -7.75 5.00
C HIS A 84 -4.35 -9.02 5.55
N PRO A 85 -5.32 -8.92 6.49
CA PRO A 85 -6.07 -10.08 7.01
C PRO A 85 -6.81 -10.91 5.96
N SER A 86 -7.11 -10.34 4.77
CA SER A 86 -7.63 -11.12 3.64
C SER A 86 -6.61 -12.07 3.02
N GLY A 87 -5.34 -11.99 3.42
CA GLY A 87 -4.22 -12.72 2.84
C GLY A 87 -3.48 -11.96 1.74
N ALA A 88 -4.00 -10.81 1.29
CA ALA A 88 -3.41 -9.99 0.23
C ALA A 88 -2.09 -9.36 0.68
N ILE A 89 -1.09 -9.38 -0.19
CA ILE A 89 0.24 -8.83 0.05
C ILE A 89 0.34 -7.42 -0.53
N VAL A 90 0.72 -6.47 0.32
CA VAL A 90 0.92 -5.06 -0.04
C VAL A 90 2.41 -4.76 0.01
N ALA A 91 2.96 -4.35 -1.13
CA ALA A 91 4.34 -3.90 -1.24
C ALA A 91 4.42 -2.40 -1.49
N LEU A 92 5.43 -1.77 -0.91
CA LEU A 92 5.81 -0.40 -1.20
C LEU A 92 7.28 -0.36 -1.60
N ALA A 93 7.56 0.27 -2.73
CA ALA A 93 8.90 0.36 -3.28
C ALA A 93 9.27 1.82 -3.56
N GLU A 94 10.51 2.21 -3.26
CA GLU A 94 11.00 3.56 -3.57
C GLU A 94 11.11 3.81 -5.07
N ASN A 95 11.37 2.78 -5.88
CA ASN A 95 11.53 2.92 -7.32
C ASN A 95 11.13 1.64 -8.06
N ARG A 96 11.18 1.71 -9.40
CA ARG A 96 10.81 0.58 -10.26
C ARG A 96 11.69 -0.66 -10.05
N ASP A 97 12.98 -0.48 -9.79
CA ASP A 97 13.90 -1.61 -9.64
C ASP A 97 13.66 -2.35 -8.33
N SER A 98 13.41 -1.63 -7.23
CA SER A 98 13.03 -2.25 -5.94
C SER A 98 11.62 -2.85 -5.95
N ALA A 99 10.73 -2.39 -6.85
CA ALA A 99 9.40 -2.97 -7.04
C ALA A 99 9.41 -4.31 -7.81
N ARG A 100 10.40 -4.57 -8.66
CA ARG A 100 10.42 -5.75 -9.54
C ARG A 100 10.27 -7.09 -8.81
N PRO A 101 10.97 -7.37 -7.69
CA PRO A 101 10.84 -8.63 -6.98
C PRO A 101 9.40 -8.88 -6.50
N ALA A 102 8.69 -7.82 -6.09
CA ALA A 102 7.32 -7.92 -5.59
C ALA A 102 6.29 -8.31 -6.66
N CYS A 103 6.60 -8.19 -7.96
CA CYS A 103 5.70 -8.61 -9.03
C CYS A 103 5.35 -10.10 -9.01
N GLY A 104 6.16 -10.95 -8.35
CA GLY A 104 5.91 -12.38 -8.26
C GLY A 104 4.91 -12.80 -7.19
N PHE A 105 4.61 -11.92 -6.21
CA PHE A 105 3.86 -12.30 -5.01
C PHE A 105 2.92 -11.23 -4.46
N ALA A 106 3.07 -9.95 -4.81
CA ALA A 106 2.24 -8.88 -4.28
C ALA A 106 0.93 -8.73 -5.05
N ASP A 107 -0.15 -8.40 -4.34
CA ASP A 107 -1.46 -8.06 -4.92
C ASP A 107 -1.56 -6.56 -5.22
N LEU A 108 -0.89 -5.75 -4.40
CA LEU A 108 -0.76 -4.30 -4.55
C LEU A 108 0.71 -3.90 -4.44
N ILE A 109 1.19 -3.09 -5.39
CA ILE A 109 2.50 -2.44 -5.32
C ILE A 109 2.30 -0.93 -5.44
N VAL A 110 2.75 -0.19 -4.43
CA VAL A 110 2.84 1.27 -4.45
C VAL A 110 4.29 1.66 -4.75
N ILE A 111 4.51 2.45 -5.81
CA ILE A 111 5.85 2.90 -6.21
C ILE A 111 6.00 4.39 -5.95
N ASN A 112 6.89 4.76 -5.03
CA ASN A 112 7.19 6.14 -4.64
C ASN A 112 8.11 6.88 -5.63
N ASP A 113 7.90 6.66 -6.92
CA ASP A 113 8.66 7.30 -7.99
C ASP A 113 7.70 7.78 -9.09
N ALA A 114 7.72 9.09 -9.36
CA ALA A 114 6.86 9.71 -10.36
C ALA A 114 7.31 9.41 -11.81
N THR A 115 8.54 8.93 -11.98
CA THR A 115 9.08 8.50 -13.28
C THR A 115 8.87 7.01 -13.55
N ALA A 116 8.50 6.25 -12.52
CA ALA A 116 8.29 4.81 -12.63
C ALA A 116 7.08 4.48 -13.53
N TYR A 117 7.21 3.33 -14.19
CA TYR A 117 6.14 2.65 -14.89
C TYR A 117 5.98 1.24 -14.33
N ASN A 118 4.81 0.65 -14.55
CA ASN A 118 4.49 -0.69 -14.05
C ASN A 118 5.58 -1.71 -14.46
N PRO A 119 6.33 -2.30 -13.50
CA PRO A 119 7.34 -3.29 -13.79
C PRO A 119 6.76 -4.71 -13.98
N CYS A 120 5.51 -4.94 -13.60
CA CYS A 120 4.90 -6.26 -13.58
C CYS A 120 4.20 -6.58 -14.91
N TRP A 121 4.40 -7.81 -15.40
CA TRP A 121 3.69 -8.32 -16.57
C TRP A 121 2.30 -8.89 -16.24
N ASP A 122 2.11 -9.36 -15.00
CA ASP A 122 0.83 -9.89 -14.55
C ASP A 122 -0.16 -8.74 -14.30
N GLN A 123 -1.29 -8.78 -15.00
CA GLN A 123 -2.35 -7.77 -14.88
C GLN A 123 -3.16 -7.88 -13.59
N ARG A 124 -3.00 -8.96 -12.82
CA ARG A 124 -3.65 -9.14 -11.51
C ARG A 124 -2.99 -8.31 -10.42
N VAL A 125 -1.71 -7.95 -10.59
CA VAL A 125 -1.01 -7.07 -9.65
C VAL A 125 -1.47 -5.63 -9.89
N LEU A 126 -2.10 -5.02 -8.88
CA LEU A 126 -2.43 -3.61 -8.92
C LEU A 126 -1.15 -2.80 -8.64
N VAL A 127 -0.65 -2.08 -9.64
CA VAL A 127 0.47 -1.15 -9.45
C VAL A 127 -0.04 0.28 -9.45
N VAL A 128 0.30 1.04 -8.41
CA VAL A 128 -0.01 2.45 -8.21
C VAL A 128 1.28 3.23 -8.12
N THR A 129 1.49 4.21 -8.99
CA THR A 129 2.70 5.05 -8.96
C THR A 129 2.42 6.43 -8.36
N LYS A 130 3.47 7.05 -7.81
CA LYS A 130 3.44 8.44 -7.33
C LYS A 130 2.89 9.42 -8.37
N ARG A 131 3.14 9.18 -9.66
CA ARG A 131 2.58 10.01 -10.74
C ARG A 131 1.06 9.90 -10.85
N GLN A 132 0.49 8.72 -10.62
CA GLN A 132 -0.97 8.55 -10.60
C GLN A 132 -1.56 9.25 -9.38
N LEU A 133 -0.98 9.03 -8.20
CA LEU A 133 -1.45 9.67 -6.96
C LEU A 133 -1.33 11.19 -7.01
N ALA A 134 -0.27 11.74 -7.60
CA ALA A 134 -0.13 13.19 -7.80
C ALA A 134 -1.15 13.79 -8.79
N ARG A 135 -1.76 12.97 -9.66
CA ARG A 135 -2.79 13.41 -10.62
C ARG A 135 -4.20 13.22 -10.09
N ASP A 136 -4.44 12.09 -9.43
CA ASP A 136 -5.76 11.62 -9.06
C ASP A 136 -6.02 11.73 -7.54
N GLY A 137 -5.04 12.18 -6.75
CA GLY A 137 -5.12 12.32 -5.30
C GLY A 137 -4.84 11.01 -4.54
N SER A 138 -5.08 11.03 -3.23
CA SER A 138 -4.99 9.83 -2.37
C SER A 138 -5.92 8.72 -2.86
N ALA A 139 -5.59 7.47 -2.58
CA ALA A 139 -6.35 6.32 -3.06
C ALA A 139 -6.83 5.40 -1.93
N ALA A 140 -7.99 4.79 -2.15
CA ALA A 140 -8.59 3.71 -1.39
C ALA A 140 -8.55 2.43 -2.23
N VAL A 141 -8.01 1.35 -1.67
CA VAL A 141 -7.93 0.04 -2.33
C VAL A 141 -8.85 -0.95 -1.62
N PHE A 142 -9.44 -1.84 -2.41
CA PHE A 142 -10.39 -2.85 -1.96
C PHE A 142 -10.00 -4.22 -2.52
N PHE A 143 -9.77 -5.20 -1.65
CA PHE A 143 -9.51 -6.59 -2.04
C PHE A 143 -10.81 -7.35 -2.26
N ASP A 144 -10.80 -8.42 -3.05
CA ASP A 144 -11.99 -9.27 -3.17
C ASP A 144 -12.04 -10.26 -2.00
N PRO A 145 -13.04 -10.21 -1.12
CA PRO A 145 -13.15 -11.15 0.01
C PRO A 145 -13.45 -12.59 -0.45
N GLN A 146 -13.90 -12.79 -1.69
CA GLN A 146 -14.26 -14.10 -2.25
C GLN A 146 -13.20 -14.68 -3.18
N SER A 147 -12.17 -13.91 -3.54
CA SER A 147 -11.15 -14.35 -4.47
C SER A 147 -9.78 -13.76 -4.15
N ALA A 148 -8.86 -14.63 -3.73
CA ALA A 148 -7.45 -14.28 -3.54
C ALA A 148 -6.71 -14.03 -4.87
N THR A 149 -7.34 -14.27 -6.03
CA THR A 149 -6.72 -14.06 -7.35
C THR A 149 -7.33 -12.91 -8.13
N ALA A 150 -8.39 -12.29 -7.61
CA ALA A 150 -9.01 -11.13 -8.22
C ALA A 150 -8.11 -9.91 -8.01
N ARG A 151 -7.95 -9.12 -9.08
CA ARG A 151 -7.24 -7.84 -9.01
C ARG A 151 -7.95 -6.91 -8.02
N ALA A 152 -7.18 -6.28 -7.14
CA ALA A 152 -7.71 -5.27 -6.22
C ALA A 152 -8.36 -4.10 -6.99
N ALA A 153 -9.50 -3.63 -6.47
CA ALA A 153 -10.17 -2.43 -6.97
C ALA A 153 -9.58 -1.18 -6.31
N ILE A 154 -9.57 -0.06 -7.02
CA ILE A 154 -9.03 1.21 -6.54
C ILE A 154 -10.00 2.36 -6.80
N GLN A 155 -10.11 3.26 -5.84
CA GLN A 155 -10.85 4.52 -5.94
C GLN A 155 -9.93 5.68 -5.53
N TYR A 156 -9.84 6.70 -6.37
CA TYR A 156 -9.03 7.89 -6.13
C TYR A 156 -9.88 9.03 -5.55
N ALA A 157 -9.26 9.95 -4.82
CA ALA A 157 -9.96 11.07 -4.18
C ALA A 157 -10.42 12.15 -5.18
N VAL A 158 -9.72 12.31 -6.30
CA VAL A 158 -10.09 13.22 -7.38
C VAL A 158 -10.86 12.44 -8.43
N GLU A 159 -12.19 12.57 -8.42
CA GLU A 159 -13.08 11.97 -9.39
C GLU A 159 -13.54 12.96 -10.45
N LYS A 160 -13.89 12.45 -11.64
CA LYS A 160 -14.44 13.26 -12.74
C LYS A 160 -15.90 13.68 -12.43
N PRO A 161 -16.36 14.84 -12.92
CA PRO A 161 -15.65 15.78 -13.79
C PRO A 161 -14.56 16.55 -13.03
N TYR A 162 -13.42 16.73 -13.68
CA TYR A 162 -12.31 17.48 -13.09
C TYR A 162 -12.70 18.94 -12.85
N ARG A 163 -12.12 19.51 -11.80
CA ARG A 163 -12.21 20.96 -11.54
C ARG A 163 -11.13 21.66 -12.37
N PRO A 164 -11.27 22.95 -12.72
CA PRO A 164 -10.30 23.64 -13.58
C PRO A 164 -8.84 23.56 -13.10
N TRP A 165 -8.60 23.43 -11.79
CA TRP A 165 -7.25 23.30 -11.24
C TRP A 165 -6.71 21.85 -11.20
N HIS A 166 -7.55 20.85 -11.51
CA HIS A 166 -7.16 19.46 -11.72
C HIS A 166 -6.91 19.13 -13.21
N GLU A 167 -7.17 20.08 -14.11
CA GLU A 167 -6.84 19.96 -15.54
C GLU A 167 -5.40 20.44 -15.74
N GLN A 168 -4.42 19.53 -15.73
CA GLN A 168 -3.01 19.81 -16.03
C GLN A 168 -2.42 18.85 -17.06
#